data_AF-D5A902-F1
#
_entry.id   AF-D5A902-F1
#
_cell.length_a   1.000
_cell.length_b   1.000
_cell.length_c   1.000
_cell.angle_alpha   90.00
_cell.angle_beta   90.00
_cell.angle_gamma   90.00
#
_symmetry.space_group_name_H-M   'P 1'
#
loop_
_entity.id
_entity.type
_entity.pdbx_description
1 polymer ?
#
loop_
_entity_poly.entity_id
_entity_poly.type
_entity_poly.pdbx_seq_one_letter_code
_entity_poly.pdbx_strand_id
1 'polypeptide(L)' 'MVALFLDSTLHLGEAATRKDRGWHWWDRFRSFKNDPRSEEFYSLPLNLTKFFPSV' A
#
# COMPACT_ATOMS: atom_id res chain seq x y z
N MET A 1 1.79 -0.89 -1.50
CA MET A 1 1.75 -2.25 -0.88
C MET A 1 2.89 -2.50 0.09
N VAL A 2 4.16 -2.17 -0.22
CA VAL A 2 5.31 -2.40 0.69
C VAL A 2 5.11 -1.80 2.09
N ALA A 3 4.66 -0.55 2.18
CA ALA A 3 4.44 0.10 3.48
C ALA A 3 3.34 -0.58 4.32
N LEU A 4 2.25 -1.05 3.69
CA LEU A 4 1.20 -1.84 4.36
C LEU A 4 1.74 -3.17 4.91
N PHE A 5 2.59 -3.84 4.14
CA PHE A 5 3.22 -5.08 4.54
C PHE A 5 4.14 -4.87 5.74
N LEU A 6 4.95 -3.81 5.72
CA LEU A 6 5.82 -3.43 6.82
C LEU A 6 5.00 -3.10 8.08
N ASP A 7 3.97 -2.26 7.98
CA ASP A 7 3.06 -1.92 9.08
C ASP A 7 2.37 -3.16 9.68
N SER A 8 2.04 -4.13 8.84
CA SER A 8 1.40 -5.38 9.28
C SER A 8 2.34 -6.32 10.05
N THR A 9 3.65 -6.24 9.78
CA THR A 9 4.66 -7.20 10.27
C THR A 9 5.58 -6.65 11.35
N LEU A 10 5.77 -5.33 11.42
CA LEU A 10 6.65 -4.67 12.41
C LEU A 10 6.18 -4.83 13.87
N HIS A 11 4.90 -5.12 14.12
CA HIS A 11 4.32 -5.10 15.47
C HIS A 11 3.78 -6.47 15.91
N LEU A 12 4.51 -7.54 15.57
CA LEU A 12 4.07 -8.92 15.83
C LEU A 12 3.98 -9.27 17.32
N GLY A 13 4.69 -8.57 18.21
CA GLY A 13 4.81 -8.90 19.64
C GLY A 13 3.85 -8.19 20.61
N GLU A 14 3.20 -7.11 20.19
CA GLU A 14 2.32 -6.32 21.07
C GLU A 14 0.86 -6.41 20.63
N ALA A 15 0.07 -7.15 21.43
CA ALA A 15 -1.36 -7.33 21.18
C ALA A 15 -2.16 -6.01 21.26
N ALA A 16 -1.72 -5.04 22.06
CA ALA A 16 -2.34 -3.71 22.17
C ALA A 16 -2.18 -2.92 20.86
N THR A 17 -0.95 -2.80 20.38
CA THR A 17 -0.58 -2.15 19.11
C THR A 17 -1.28 -2.81 17.92
N ARG A 18 -1.69 -4.08 18.07
CA ARG A 18 -2.40 -4.80 17.03
C ARG A 18 -3.85 -4.34 16.81
N LYS A 19 -4.50 -3.77 17.82
CA LYS A 19 -5.89 -3.30 17.73
C LYS A 19 -5.99 -1.87 17.20
N ASP A 20 -4.98 -1.04 17.48
CA ASP A 20 -4.94 0.38 17.12
C ASP A 20 -4.17 0.65 15.81
N ARG A 21 -3.87 -0.39 15.03
CA ARG A 21 -3.18 -0.25 13.74
C ARG A 21 -3.97 0.67 12.81
N GLY A 22 -3.26 1.40 11.96
CA GLY A 22 -3.84 2.27 10.93
C GLY A 22 -4.58 1.54 9.80
N TRP A 23 -5.17 0.35 10.03
CA TRP A 23 -5.85 -0.44 8.99
C TRP A 23 -6.98 0.33 8.28
N HIS A 24 -7.75 1.10 9.04
CA HIS A 24 -8.78 1.99 8.49
C HIS A 24 -8.19 3.11 7.61
N TRP A 25 -6.97 3.56 7.92
CA TRP A 25 -6.24 4.51 7.09
C TRP A 25 -5.75 3.85 5.80
N TRP A 26 -5.22 2.63 5.91
CA TRP A 26 -4.73 1.86 4.77
C TRP A 26 -5.81 1.45 3.77
N ASP A 27 -7.09 1.43 4.17
CA ASP A 27 -8.19 0.91 3.37
C ASP A 27 -8.21 1.45 1.93
N ARG A 28 -8.04 2.76 1.80
CA ARG A 28 -8.01 3.52 0.53
C ARG A 28 -6.85 3.10 -0.37
N PHE A 29 -5.75 2.64 0.22
CA PHE A 29 -4.51 2.31 -0.47
C PHE A 29 -4.36 0.81 -0.77
N ARG A 30 -5.40 0.00 -0.48
CA ARG A 30 -5.38 -1.45 -0.66
C ARG A 30 -5.61 -1.90 -2.10
N SER A 31 -6.27 -1.09 -2.92
CA SER A 31 -6.43 -1.35 -4.35
C SER A 31 -6.01 -0.12 -5.13
N PHE A 32 -5.36 -0.33 -6.27
CA PHE A 32 -4.94 0.77 -7.14
C PHE A 32 -6.13 1.66 -7.55
N LYS A 33 -7.28 1.04 -7.85
CA LYS A 33 -8.50 1.75 -8.27
C LYS A 33 -9.09 2.68 -7.21
N ASN A 34 -8.90 2.36 -5.93
CA ASN A 34 -9.42 3.18 -4.82
C ASN A 34 -8.36 4.11 -4.23
N ASP A 35 -7.13 4.01 -4.72
CA ASP A 35 -6.00 4.79 -4.22
C ASP A 35 -6.08 6.23 -4.73
N PRO A 36 -6.06 7.24 -3.84
CA PRO A 36 -6.14 8.64 -4.26
C PRO A 36 -4.84 9.16 -4.89
N ARG A 37 -3.76 8.39 -4.91
CA ARG A 37 -2.49 8.78 -5.52
C ARG A 37 -2.59 8.77 -7.05
N SER A 38 -1.84 9.66 -7.70
CA SER A 38 -1.85 9.78 -9.17
C SER A 38 -1.25 8.55 -9.86
N GLU A 39 -1.61 8.31 -11.11
CA GLU A 39 -0.99 7.25 -11.93
C GLU A 39 0.52 7.43 -12.07
N GLU A 40 0.99 8.68 -12.11
CA GLU A 40 2.41 9.04 -12.15
C GLU A 40 3.18 8.48 -10.96
N PHE A 41 2.58 8.44 -9.77
CA PHE A 41 3.19 7.88 -8.56
C PHE A 41 3.54 6.39 -8.75
N TYR A 42 2.74 5.66 -9.53
CA TYR A 42 2.94 4.24 -9.81
C TYR A 42 3.62 3.99 -11.15
N SER A 43 3.92 5.04 -11.91
CA SER A 43 4.58 4.91 -13.20
C SER A 43 5.98 4.37 -13.00
N LEU A 44 6.34 3.37 -13.81
CA LEU A 44 7.67 2.81 -13.79
C LEU A 44 8.57 3.58 -14.76
N PRO A 45 9.84 3.81 -14.40
CA PRO A 45 10.81 4.43 -15.30
C PRO A 45 10.98 3.62 -16.58
N LEU A 46 11.54 4.24 -17.62
CA LEU A 46 11.82 3.61 -18.92
C LEU A 46 10.56 3.06 -19.63
N ASN A 47 9.40 3.69 -19.42
CA ASN A 47 8.11 3.25 -19.97
C ASN A 47 7.76 1.79 -19.64
N LEU A 48 8.22 1.26 -18.50
CA LEU A 48 7.97 -0.13 -18.11
C LEU A 48 6.51 -0.38 -17.69
N THR A 49 5.74 0.66 -17.38
CA THR A 49 4.30 0.57 -17.06
C THR A 49 3.50 -0.13 -18.16
N LYS A 50 3.96 -0.10 -19.42
CA LYS A 50 3.32 -0.82 -20.53
C LYS A 50 3.38 -2.35 -20.40
N PHE A 51 4.39 -2.87 -19.69
CA PHE A 51 4.58 -4.30 -19.47
C PHE A 51 4.04 -4.73 -18.11
N PHE A 52 3.99 -3.81 -17.14
CA PHE A 52 3.49 -4.05 -15.79
C PHE A 52 2.43 -2.99 -15.44
N PRO A 53 1.23 -3.08 -16.04
CA PRO A 53 0.16 -2.13 -15.76
C PRO A 53 -0.31 -2.26 -14.31
N SER A 54 -0.62 -1.14 -13.67
CA SER A 54 -0.99 -1.06 -12.24
C SER A 54 -2.41 -1.57 -11.92
N VAL A 55 -2.98 -2.43 -12.78
CA VAL A 55 -4.39 -2.84 -12.79
C VAL A 55 -4.82 -3.77 -11.68
#